data_AF-A0A7X8UT58-F1
#
_entry.id   AF-A0A7X8UT58-F1
#
_cell.length_a   1.000
_cell.length_b   1.000
_cell.length_c   1.000
_cell.angle_alpha   90.00
_cell.angle_beta   90.00
_cell.angle_gamma   90.00
#
_symmetry.space_group_name_H-M   'P 1'
#
loop_
_entity.id
_entity.type
_entity.pdbx_description
1 polymer ?
#
loop_
_entity_poly.entity_id
_entity_poly.type
_entity_poly.pdbx_seq_one_letter_code
_entity_poly.pdbx_strand_id
1 'polypeptide(L)'
;MFDTKYLDIAEELESRIDKGHWRQKLPPVTTLSRELGVNPRTLAKALRSLSDKGRVDIRPSTGAFIRDTRPVSRTNKVIGVLGMLRGAKKTEELAAIEQEAGEKGYYVLNVEHCRKIFRDKPNVLLELPVDGLIFTNSVLTPEIAQSLNRNHVPFVAVNRVSDPPDIHWVDYDHQKAHQQILTHLLDL
;
A
#
# COMPACT_ATOMS: atom_id res chain seq x y z
N MET A 1 -16.46 10.19 -33.24
CA MET A 1 -16.53 10.71 -31.85
C MET A 1 -17.35 9.75 -30.99
N PHE A 2 -16.86 8.52 -30.75
CA PHE A 2 -17.54 7.48 -29.94
C PHE A 2 -16.61 6.79 -28.91
N ASP A 3 -15.35 7.25 -28.79
CA ASP A 3 -14.30 6.53 -28.04
C ASP A 3 -14.12 6.97 -26.57
N THR A 4 -14.80 7.99 -26.06
CA THR A 4 -14.68 8.39 -24.65
C THR A 4 -15.67 7.67 -23.74
N LYS A 5 -16.88 7.36 -24.23
CA LYS A 5 -17.97 6.84 -23.38
C LYS A 5 -17.69 5.50 -22.73
N TYR A 6 -16.86 4.64 -23.33
CA TYR A 6 -16.50 3.37 -22.68
C TYR A 6 -15.41 3.55 -21.62
N LEU A 7 -14.60 4.61 -21.71
CA LEU A 7 -13.60 4.95 -20.69
C LEU A 7 -14.28 5.47 -19.43
N ASP A 8 -15.27 6.35 -19.56
CA ASP A 8 -16.08 6.83 -18.43
C ASP A 8 -16.75 5.67 -17.68
N ILE A 9 -17.27 4.68 -18.43
CA ILE A 9 -17.86 3.47 -17.85
C ILE A 9 -16.80 2.57 -17.22
N ALA A 10 -15.60 2.48 -17.79
CA ALA A 10 -14.51 1.73 -17.19
C ALA A 10 -14.07 2.36 -15.86
N GLU A 11 -13.96 3.69 -15.80
CA GLU A 11 -13.63 4.43 -14.57
C GLU A 11 -14.71 4.28 -13.49
N GLU A 12 -16.00 4.37 -13.85
CA GLU A 12 -17.09 4.15 -12.90
C GLU A 12 -17.10 2.70 -12.36
N LEU A 13 -16.86 1.71 -13.23
CA LEU A 13 -16.73 0.31 -12.81
C LEU A 13 -15.50 0.12 -11.91
N GLU A 14 -14.37 0.75 -12.23
CA GLU A 14 -13.15 0.72 -11.42
C GLU A 14 -13.39 1.32 -10.03
N SER A 15 -14.06 2.49 -9.96
CA SER A 15 -14.47 3.16 -8.71
C SER A 15 -15.44 2.32 -7.87
N ARG A 16 -16.41 1.62 -8.48
CA ARG A 16 -17.31 0.69 -7.77
C ARG A 16 -16.61 -0.56 -7.30
N ILE A 17 -15.73 -1.12 -8.14
CA ILE A 17 -14.83 -2.18 -7.73
C ILE A 17 -14.09 -1.67 -6.49
N ASP A 18 -13.48 -0.47 -6.52
CA ASP A 18 -12.71 0.19 -5.44
C ASP A 18 -13.45 0.39 -4.13
N LYS A 19 -14.72 0.74 -4.21
CA LYS A 19 -15.62 0.85 -3.05
C LYS A 19 -16.13 -0.48 -2.52
N GLY A 20 -15.72 -1.61 -3.12
CA GLY A 20 -16.09 -2.96 -2.66
C GLY A 20 -17.55 -3.34 -2.95
N HIS A 21 -18.18 -2.73 -3.97
CA HIS A 21 -19.56 -3.10 -4.36
C HIS A 21 -19.69 -4.55 -4.80
N TRP A 22 -18.60 -5.15 -5.28
CA TRP A 22 -18.52 -6.54 -5.70
C TRP A 22 -17.28 -7.18 -5.09
N ARG A 23 -17.41 -8.43 -4.62
CA ARG A 23 -16.33 -9.14 -3.91
C ARG A 23 -15.39 -9.86 -4.87
N GLN A 24 -15.89 -10.85 -5.62
CA GLN A 24 -15.03 -11.74 -6.43
C GLN A 24 -15.39 -11.78 -7.91
N LYS A 25 -16.64 -11.44 -8.24
CA LYS A 25 -17.18 -11.58 -9.58
C LYS A 25 -18.11 -10.42 -9.88
N LEU A 26 -17.94 -9.84 -11.06
CA LEU A 26 -18.85 -8.84 -11.58
C LEU A 26 -20.17 -9.51 -11.99
N PRO A 27 -21.31 -8.81 -11.87
CA PRO A 27 -22.55 -9.29 -12.44
C PRO A 27 -22.42 -9.51 -13.96
N PRO A 28 -23.27 -10.35 -14.56
CA PRO A 28 -23.27 -10.55 -16.00
C PRO A 28 -23.38 -9.23 -16.78
N VAL A 29 -22.75 -9.17 -17.95
CA VAL A 29 -22.74 -7.98 -18.83
C VAL A 29 -24.16 -7.48 -19.10
N THR A 30 -25.13 -8.38 -19.26
CA THR A 30 -26.54 -8.05 -19.47
C THR A 30 -27.17 -7.36 -18.26
N THR A 31 -26.84 -7.81 -17.04
CA THR A 31 -27.31 -7.18 -15.79
C THR A 31 -26.69 -5.80 -15.61
N LEU A 32 -25.37 -5.68 -15.71
CA LEU A 32 -24.65 -4.41 -15.59
C LEU A 32 -25.08 -3.39 -16.66
N SER A 33 -25.32 -3.86 -17.88
CA SER A 33 -25.79 -3.03 -18.99
C SER A 33 -27.15 -2.37 -18.66
N ARG A 34 -28.07 -3.14 -18.06
CA ARG A 34 -29.37 -2.64 -17.63
C ARG A 34 -29.26 -1.69 -16.43
N GLU A 35 -28.43 -2.03 -15.45
CA GLU A 35 -28.21 -1.17 -14.26
C GLU A 35 -27.59 0.18 -14.61
N LEU A 36 -26.63 0.20 -15.54
CA LEU A 36 -25.91 1.41 -15.93
C LEU A 36 -26.59 2.15 -17.09
N GLY A 37 -27.62 1.58 -17.72
CA GLY A 37 -28.25 2.15 -18.91
C GLY A 37 -27.32 2.24 -20.12
N VAL A 38 -26.35 1.32 -20.24
CA VAL A 38 -25.29 1.33 -21.26
C VAL A 38 -25.47 0.19 -22.24
N ASN A 39 -25.16 0.40 -23.52
CA ASN A 39 -25.18 -0.66 -24.52
C ASN A 39 -24.22 -1.82 -24.13
N PRO A 40 -24.65 -3.10 -24.22
CA PRO A 40 -23.80 -4.25 -23.89
C PRO A 40 -22.45 -4.27 -24.62
N ARG A 41 -22.36 -3.78 -25.86
CA ARG A 41 -21.09 -3.69 -26.60
C ARG A 41 -20.14 -2.66 -25.98
N THR A 42 -20.65 -1.52 -25.54
CA THR A 42 -19.86 -0.48 -24.87
C THR A 42 -19.36 -0.98 -23.52
N LEU A 43 -20.22 -1.68 -22.77
CA LEU A 43 -19.83 -2.29 -21.51
C LEU A 43 -18.78 -3.40 -21.70
N ALA A 44 -18.91 -4.23 -22.74
CA ALA A 44 -17.90 -5.22 -23.08
C ALA A 44 -16.55 -4.58 -23.44
N LYS A 45 -16.55 -3.43 -24.13
CA LYS A 45 -15.33 -2.66 -24.42
C LYS A 45 -14.71 -2.08 -23.13
N ALA A 46 -15.53 -1.56 -22.21
CA ALA A 46 -15.08 -1.09 -20.91
C ALA A 46 -14.45 -2.22 -20.06
N LEU A 47 -15.09 -3.40 -20.02
CA LEU A 47 -14.57 -4.57 -19.32
C LEU A 47 -13.26 -5.07 -19.92
N ARG A 48 -13.10 -5.03 -21.24
CA ARG A 48 -11.80 -5.34 -21.89
C ARG A 48 -10.72 -4.36 -21.45
N SER A 49 -11.03 -3.06 -21.43
CA SER A 49 -10.07 -2.05 -20.92
C SER A 49 -9.68 -2.32 -19.47
N LEU A 50 -10.61 -2.72 -18.60
CA LEU A 50 -10.29 -3.14 -17.22
C LEU A 50 -9.48 -4.45 -17.17
N SER A 51 -9.70 -5.37 -18.10
CA SER A 51 -8.92 -6.60 -18.22
C SER A 51 -7.49 -6.29 -18.66
N ASP A 52 -7.31 -5.40 -19.62
CA ASP A 52 -6.02 -4.95 -20.12
C ASP A 52 -5.24 -4.20 -19.03
N LYS A 53 -5.93 -3.44 -18.17
CA LYS A 53 -5.38 -2.82 -16.95
C LYS A 53 -5.12 -3.83 -15.81
N GLY A 54 -5.44 -5.11 -15.98
CA GLY A 54 -5.25 -6.14 -14.96
C GLY A 54 -6.21 -6.07 -13.77
N ARG A 55 -7.30 -5.29 -13.86
CA ARG A 55 -8.31 -5.15 -12.78
C ARG A 55 -9.32 -6.28 -12.75
N VAL A 56 -9.56 -6.92 -13.90
CA VAL A 56 -10.48 -8.05 -14.03
C VAL A 56 -9.89 -9.16 -14.88
N ASP A 57 -10.41 -10.37 -14.70
CA ASP A 57 -10.11 -11.55 -15.49
C ASP A 57 -11.38 -12.03 -16.20
N ILE A 58 -11.44 -11.81 -17.52
CA ILE A 58 -12.59 -12.20 -18.33
C ILE A 58 -12.40 -13.65 -18.78
N ARG A 59 -13.20 -14.55 -18.22
CA ARG A 59 -13.20 -15.97 -18.57
C ARG A 59 -14.35 -16.26 -19.54
N PRO A 60 -14.07 -16.82 -20.74
CA PRO A 60 -15.12 -17.24 -21.67
C PRO A 60 -16.15 -18.11 -20.97
N SER A 61 -17.44 -17.91 -21.23
CA SER A 61 -18.60 -18.62 -20.64
C SER A 61 -18.80 -18.51 -19.11
N THR A 62 -17.81 -18.05 -18.36
CA THR A 62 -17.86 -18.01 -16.89
C THR A 62 -18.06 -16.58 -16.35
N GLY A 63 -17.68 -15.55 -17.10
CA GLY A 63 -17.90 -14.13 -16.77
C GLY A 63 -16.62 -13.37 -16.39
N ALA A 64 -16.79 -12.16 -15.86
CA ALA A 64 -15.67 -11.31 -15.44
C ALA A 64 -15.43 -11.43 -13.92
N PHE A 65 -14.24 -11.87 -13.56
CA PHE A 65 -13.79 -12.00 -12.17
C PHE A 65 -12.96 -10.78 -11.80
N ILE A 66 -13.11 -10.29 -10.57
CA ILE A 66 -12.28 -9.18 -10.09
C ILE A 66 -10.91 -9.79 -9.80
N ARG A 67 -9.86 -9.25 -10.43
CA ARG A 67 -8.50 -9.55 -9.96
C ARG A 67 -8.36 -8.71 -8.69
N ASP A 68 -8.21 -9.40 -7.57
CA ASP A 68 -8.02 -8.77 -6.27
C ASP A 68 -6.71 -7.96 -6.31
N THR A 69 -6.82 -6.68 -6.64
CA THR A 69 -5.77 -5.68 -6.37
C THR A 69 -6.05 -4.94 -5.07
N ARG A 70 -7.22 -5.16 -4.46
CA ARG A 70 -7.41 -4.89 -3.05
C ARG A 70 -7.16 -6.18 -2.30
N PRO A 71 -6.33 -6.16 -1.26
CA PRO A 71 -6.23 -7.33 -0.42
C PRO A 71 -7.60 -7.55 0.20
N VAL A 72 -8.30 -8.61 -0.19
CA VAL A 72 -9.12 -9.36 0.78
C VAL A 72 -8.12 -10.00 1.74
N SER A 73 -7.39 -9.18 2.49
CA SER A 73 -6.53 -9.67 3.56
C SER A 73 -7.50 -10.07 4.66
N ARG A 74 -7.51 -11.35 4.99
CA ARG A 74 -7.56 -11.70 6.40
C ARG A 74 -6.39 -10.96 7.02
N THR A 75 -6.66 -9.73 7.47
CA THR A 75 -5.67 -8.88 8.13
C THR A 75 -5.00 -9.74 9.18
N ASN A 76 -3.69 -9.93 9.04
CA ASN A 76 -2.92 -10.74 9.98
C ASN A 76 -2.94 -10.08 11.38
N LYS A 77 -3.38 -8.82 11.43
CA LYS A 77 -3.30 -7.93 12.59
C LYS A 77 -1.87 -7.81 13.05
N VAL A 78 -0.92 -7.75 12.11
CA VAL A 78 0.50 -7.62 12.42
C VAL A 78 1.07 -6.41 11.68
N ILE A 79 1.80 -5.57 12.41
CA ILE A 79 2.60 -4.47 11.87
C ILE A 79 4.07 -4.86 11.95
N GLY A 80 4.79 -4.80 10.83
CA GLY A 80 6.23 -5.04 10.81
C GLY A 80 6.99 -3.77 11.14
N VAL A 81 7.86 -3.80 12.15
CA VAL A 81 8.79 -2.71 12.48
C VAL A 81 10.19 -3.12 12.07
N LEU A 82 10.83 -2.36 11.20
CA LEU A 82 12.07 -2.73 10.56
C LEU A 82 13.21 -1.82 10.98
N GLY A 83 14.28 -2.41 11.51
CA GLY A 83 15.52 -1.71 11.79
C GLY A 83 15.54 -0.94 13.10
N MET A 84 14.51 -1.02 13.94
CA MET A 84 14.46 -0.29 15.21
C MET A 84 15.38 -0.98 16.22
N LEU A 85 16.57 -0.42 16.40
CA LEU A 85 17.65 -0.99 17.21
C LEU A 85 18.15 0.05 18.22
N ARG A 86 18.16 -0.28 19.51
CA ARG A 86 19.06 0.33 20.50
C ARG A 86 19.54 -0.69 21.55
N GLY A 87 20.58 -1.45 21.20
CA GLY A 87 21.29 -2.31 22.14
C GLY A 87 20.47 -3.51 22.66
N ALA A 88 20.88 -4.07 23.80
CA ALA A 88 20.30 -5.30 24.36
C ALA A 88 18.92 -5.13 25.04
N LYS A 89 18.34 -3.92 25.03
CA LYS A 89 17.04 -3.63 25.66
C LYS A 89 16.06 -3.11 24.64
N LYS A 90 14.80 -3.49 24.81
CA LYS A 90 13.65 -2.90 24.12
C LYS A 90 13.70 -1.38 24.27
N THR A 91 13.58 -0.67 23.15
CA THR A 91 13.62 0.79 23.15
C THR A 91 12.28 1.34 23.63
N GLU A 92 12.28 2.55 24.22
CA GLU A 92 11.03 3.22 24.62
C GLU A 92 10.14 3.48 23.41
N GLU A 93 10.74 3.76 22.25
CA GLU A 93 10.03 3.95 20.98
C GLU A 93 9.31 2.67 20.54
N LEU A 94 9.98 1.51 20.59
CA LEU A 94 9.35 0.23 20.24
C LEU A 94 8.23 -0.12 21.23
N ALA A 95 8.43 0.15 22.52
CA ALA A 95 7.41 -0.07 23.54
C ALA A 95 6.16 0.78 23.32
N ALA A 96 6.33 2.05 22.95
CA ALA A 96 5.22 2.93 22.60
C ALA A 96 4.47 2.45 21.35
N ILE A 97 5.19 2.01 20.32
CA ILE A 97 4.58 1.44 19.10
C ILE A 97 3.78 0.18 19.44
N GLU A 98 4.35 -0.72 20.23
CA GLU A 98 3.67 -1.96 20.65
C GLU A 98 2.41 -1.67 21.48
N GLN A 99 2.47 -0.70 22.40
CA GLN A 99 1.32 -0.31 23.19
C GLN A 99 0.19 0.25 22.31
N GLU A 100 0.49 1.22 21.45
CA GLU A 100 -0.50 1.85 20.55
C GLU A 100 -1.09 0.84 19.56
N ALA A 101 -0.25 -0.05 19.02
CA ALA A 101 -0.71 -1.14 18.16
C ALA A 101 -1.65 -2.10 18.92
N GLY A 102 -1.27 -2.49 20.14
CA GLY A 102 -2.06 -3.37 20.99
C GLY A 102 -3.43 -2.79 21.34
N GLU A 103 -3.50 -1.49 21.68
CA GLU A 103 -4.77 -0.78 21.93
C GLU A 103 -5.70 -0.78 20.70
N LYS A 104 -5.14 -0.87 19.49
CA LYS A 104 -5.89 -0.99 18.23
C LYS A 104 -6.09 -2.44 17.76
N GLY A 105 -5.68 -3.44 18.56
CA GLY A 105 -5.82 -4.85 18.23
C GLY A 105 -4.83 -5.36 17.18
N TYR A 106 -3.65 -4.76 17.10
CA TYR A 106 -2.53 -5.21 16.27
C TYR A 106 -1.38 -5.77 17.13
N TYR A 107 -0.70 -6.77 16.61
CA TYR A 107 0.59 -7.27 17.06
C TYR A 107 1.72 -6.57 16.32
N VAL A 108 2.91 -6.54 16.92
CA VAL A 108 4.13 -6.00 16.30
C VAL A 108 5.13 -7.12 16.05
N LEU A 109 5.62 -7.20 14.82
CA LEU A 109 6.76 -8.02 14.43
C LEU A 109 7.97 -7.11 14.24
N ASN A 110 8.86 -7.05 15.22
CA ASN A 110 10.11 -6.32 15.09
C ASN A 110 11.18 -7.17 14.39
N VAL A 111 11.81 -6.63 13.35
CA VAL A 111 12.92 -7.28 12.64
C VAL A 111 14.17 -6.40 12.72
N GLU A 112 15.10 -6.83 13.56
CA GLU A 112 16.39 -6.19 13.74
C GLU A 112 17.44 -6.71 12.74
N HIS A 113 18.53 -5.96 12.56
CA HIS A 113 19.68 -6.37 11.73
C HIS A 113 19.33 -6.79 10.28
N CYS A 114 18.29 -6.18 9.71
CA CYS A 114 17.67 -6.63 8.46
C CYS A 114 18.28 -6.03 7.17
N ARG A 115 19.24 -5.11 7.26
CA ARG A 115 19.84 -4.44 6.08
C ARG A 115 20.50 -5.42 5.11
N LYS A 116 21.10 -6.51 5.59
CA LYS A 116 21.76 -7.49 4.72
C LYS A 116 20.73 -8.34 3.98
N ILE A 117 19.74 -8.88 4.69
CA ILE A 117 18.70 -9.73 4.07
C ILE A 117 17.87 -8.95 3.05
N PHE A 118 17.53 -7.68 3.29
CA PHE A 118 16.76 -6.90 2.32
C PHE A 118 17.57 -6.47 1.09
N ARG A 119 18.89 -6.37 1.22
CA ARG A 119 19.79 -6.17 0.08
C ARG A 119 19.90 -7.42 -0.77
N ASP A 120 20.12 -8.57 -0.12
CA ASP A 120 20.37 -9.84 -0.82
C ASP A 120 19.06 -10.49 -1.31
N LYS A 121 17.95 -10.22 -0.64
CA LYS A 121 16.62 -10.82 -0.86
C LYS A 121 15.49 -9.81 -0.61
N PRO A 122 15.32 -8.77 -1.43
CA PRO A 122 14.33 -7.71 -1.21
C PRO A 122 12.88 -8.21 -1.17
N ASN A 123 12.58 -9.29 -1.90
CA ASN A 123 11.24 -9.88 -1.96
C ASN A 123 10.77 -10.48 -0.62
N VAL A 124 11.67 -10.74 0.33
CA VAL A 124 11.29 -11.25 1.66
C VAL A 124 10.31 -10.34 2.38
N LEU A 125 10.34 -9.03 2.10
CA LEU A 125 9.41 -8.04 2.66
C LEU A 125 7.97 -8.29 2.23
N LEU A 126 7.76 -8.82 1.03
CA LEU A 126 6.44 -9.15 0.48
C LEU A 126 5.90 -10.47 1.04
N GLU A 127 6.77 -11.30 1.60
CA GLU A 127 6.43 -12.61 2.18
C GLU A 127 6.14 -12.51 3.68
N LEU A 128 6.41 -11.35 4.31
CA LEU A 128 6.12 -11.14 5.72
C LEU A 128 4.60 -11.19 5.96
N PRO A 129 4.13 -11.87 7.03
CA PRO A 129 2.71 -11.96 7.37
C PRO A 129 2.25 -10.68 8.08
N VAL A 130 2.43 -9.53 7.45
CA VAL A 130 2.16 -8.19 8.01
C VAL A 130 1.17 -7.44 7.13
N ASP A 131 0.36 -6.59 7.76
CA ASP A 131 -0.60 -5.74 7.06
C ASP A 131 -0.02 -4.36 6.71
N GLY A 132 1.14 -4.04 7.26
CA GLY A 132 1.88 -2.81 6.96
C GLY A 132 3.27 -2.81 7.58
N LEU A 133 4.13 -1.93 7.08
CA LEU A 133 5.54 -1.83 7.46
C LEU A 133 5.91 -0.44 7.96
N ILE A 134 6.65 -0.38 9.06
CA ILE A 134 7.30 0.82 9.57
C ILE A 134 8.80 0.65 9.35
N PHE A 135 9.39 1.52 8.53
CA PHE A 135 10.83 1.54 8.28
C PHE A 135 11.50 2.55 9.19
N THR A 136 12.54 2.14 9.90
CA THR A 136 13.36 3.02 10.74
C THR A 136 14.83 2.93 10.33
N ASN A 137 15.69 3.82 10.86
CA ASN A 137 17.14 3.76 10.68
C ASN A 137 17.60 3.65 9.22
N SER A 138 16.87 4.31 8.32
CA SER A 138 17.18 4.39 6.88
C SER A 138 17.34 3.02 6.20
N VAL A 139 16.54 2.03 6.64
CA VAL A 139 16.45 0.72 5.98
C VAL A 139 15.70 0.80 4.65
N LEU A 140 14.80 1.78 4.49
CA LEU A 140 14.04 1.99 3.27
C LEU A 140 14.95 2.54 2.15
N THR A 141 14.98 1.85 1.02
CA THR A 141 15.59 2.34 -0.23
C THR A 141 14.51 2.64 -1.27
N PRO A 142 14.79 3.46 -2.30
CA PRO A 142 13.84 3.72 -3.39
C PRO A 142 13.34 2.43 -4.07
N GLU A 143 14.20 1.44 -4.24
CA GLU A 143 13.85 0.15 -4.87
C GLU A 143 12.86 -0.63 -4.00
N ILE A 144 13.07 -0.65 -2.68
CA ILE A 144 12.15 -1.26 -1.72
C ILE A 144 10.81 -0.52 -1.76
N ALA A 145 10.81 0.82 -1.69
CA ALA A 145 9.59 1.62 -1.72
C ALA A 145 8.78 1.40 -3.01
N GLN A 146 9.44 1.38 -4.17
CA GLN A 146 8.79 1.08 -5.45
C GLN A 146 8.20 -0.33 -5.48
N SER A 147 8.92 -1.33 -4.95
CA SER A 147 8.42 -2.71 -4.86
C SER A 147 7.17 -2.79 -3.99
N LEU A 148 7.17 -2.16 -2.81
CA LEU A 148 6.02 -2.15 -1.90
C LEU A 148 4.80 -1.43 -2.52
N ASN A 149 5.01 -0.28 -3.16
CA ASN A 149 3.96 0.44 -3.88
C ASN A 149 3.33 -0.40 -4.99
N ARG A 150 4.15 -1.07 -5.82
CA ARG A 150 3.64 -1.96 -6.89
C ARG A 150 2.81 -3.12 -6.34
N ASN A 151 3.17 -3.61 -5.16
CA ASN A 151 2.49 -4.73 -4.50
C ASN A 151 1.40 -4.29 -3.52
N HIS A 152 1.07 -2.99 -3.47
CA HIS A 152 0.04 -2.43 -2.60
C HIS A 152 0.22 -2.75 -1.11
N VAL A 153 1.47 -2.86 -0.66
CA VAL A 153 1.80 -3.06 0.76
C VAL A 153 1.88 -1.69 1.44
N PRO A 154 1.06 -1.39 2.46
CA PRO A 154 1.14 -0.12 3.18
C PRO A 154 2.48 0.00 3.92
N PHE A 155 3.15 1.14 3.80
CA PHE A 155 4.35 1.42 4.58
C PHE A 155 4.50 2.90 4.93
N VAL A 156 5.25 3.16 6.00
CA VAL A 156 5.66 4.49 6.42
C VAL A 156 7.13 4.47 6.83
N ALA A 157 7.86 5.53 6.48
CA ALA A 157 9.22 5.74 6.96
C ALA A 157 9.24 6.64 8.21
N VAL A 158 10.07 6.27 9.17
CA VAL A 158 10.54 7.17 10.22
C VAL A 158 11.84 7.77 9.71
N ASN A 159 11.87 9.10 9.63
CA ASN A 159 12.82 9.97 8.91
C ASN A 159 12.35 10.39 7.52
N ARG A 160 12.71 11.62 7.14
CA ARG A 160 12.41 12.21 5.84
C ARG A 160 13.02 11.39 4.71
N VAL A 161 12.17 11.06 3.73
CA VAL A 161 12.57 10.48 2.45
C VAL A 161 12.23 11.48 1.36
N SER A 162 13.23 11.91 0.61
CA SER A 162 13.09 12.94 -0.43
C SER A 162 12.82 12.38 -1.83
N ASP A 163 12.96 11.06 -2.02
CA ASP A 163 12.77 10.40 -3.31
C ASP A 163 12.41 8.91 -3.09
N PRO A 164 11.35 8.37 -3.74
CA PRO A 164 10.29 9.05 -4.51
C PRO A 164 9.32 9.91 -3.68
N PRO A 165 8.62 10.89 -4.30
CA PRO A 165 7.73 11.83 -3.60
C PRO A 165 6.50 11.18 -2.97
N ASP A 166 6.12 9.98 -3.42
CA ASP A 166 4.91 9.27 -2.99
C ASP A 166 5.14 8.39 -1.74
N ILE A 167 6.18 8.68 -0.94
CA ILE A 167 6.47 7.96 0.30
C ILE A 167 5.89 8.72 1.48
N HIS A 168 5.03 8.06 2.24
CA HIS A 168 4.60 8.57 3.54
C HIS A 168 5.75 8.46 4.55
N TRP A 169 6.06 9.56 5.23
CA TRP A 169 7.09 9.60 6.26
C TRP A 169 6.69 10.49 7.44
N VAL A 170 7.28 10.18 8.60
CA VAL A 170 7.18 10.96 9.83
C VAL A 170 8.59 11.24 10.33
N ASP A 171 8.86 12.49 10.71
CA ASP A 171 10.17 12.93 11.20
C ASP A 171 10.01 14.08 12.19
N TYR A 172 11.11 14.50 12.81
CA TYR A 172 11.17 15.68 13.65
C TYR A 172 11.05 16.98 12.85
N ASP A 173 10.72 18.07 13.56
CA ASP A 173 10.83 19.43 13.02
C ASP A 173 12.30 19.85 12.93
N HIS A 174 12.93 19.45 11.82
CA HIS A 174 14.32 19.78 11.53
C HIS A 174 14.56 21.27 11.41
N GLN A 175 13.57 22.05 10.95
CA GLN A 175 13.74 23.49 10.82
C GLN A 175 13.95 24.14 12.19
N LYS A 176 13.10 23.79 13.16
CA LYS A 176 13.25 24.26 14.54
C LYS A 176 14.53 23.72 15.18
N ALA A 177 14.85 22.45 14.97
CA ALA A 177 16.06 21.84 15.51
C ALA A 177 17.33 22.54 15.01
N HIS A 178 17.44 22.84 13.72
CA HIS A 178 18.60 23.55 13.16
C HIS A 178 18.77 24.96 13.74
N GLN A 179 17.67 25.68 13.95
CA GLN A 179 17.71 27.00 14.60
C GLN A 179 18.23 26.90 16.04
N GLN A 180 17.74 25.91 16.79
CA GLN A 180 18.17 25.68 18.17
C GLN A 180 19.65 25.30 18.26
N ILE A 181 20.13 24.42 17.36
CA ILE A 181 21.55 24.01 17.29
C ILE A 181 22.45 25.21 17.05
N LEU A 182 22.12 26.05 16.06
CA LEU A 182 22.92 27.23 15.74
C LEU A 182 22.96 28.22 16.92
N THR A 183 21.80 28.46 17.54
CA THR A 183 21.70 29.35 18.71
C THR A 183 22.61 28.86 19.83
N HIS A 184 22.51 27.58 20.21
CA HIS A 184 23.36 27.01 21.26
C HIS A 184 24.85 27.08 20.94
N LEU A 185 25.26 26.85 19.70
CA LEU A 185 26.67 26.94 19.31
C LEU A 185 27.22 28.37 19.42
N LEU A 186 26.41 29.37 19.08
CA LEU A 186 26.81 30.79 19.17
C LEU A 186 26.85 31.31 20.61
N ASP A 187 26.16 30.63 21.53
CA ASP A 187 26.11 30.97 22.96
C ASP A 187 27.20 30.27 23.81
N LEU A 188 28.06 29.42 23.21
CA LEU A 188 29.22 28.79 23.86
C LEU A 188 30.41 29.74 24.00
#